data_AF-A0A3L7VI06-F1
#
_entry.id   AF-A0A3L7VI06-F1
#
_cell.length_a   1.000
_cell.length_b   1.000
_cell.length_c   1.000
_cell.angle_alpha   90.00
_cell.angle_beta   90.00
_cell.angle_gamma   90.00
#
_symmetry.space_group_name_H-M   'P 1'
#
loop_
_entity.id
_entity.type
_entity.pdbx_description
1 polymer ?
#
loop_
_entity_poly.entity_id
_entity_poly.type
_entity_poly.pdbx_seq_one_letter_code
_entity_poly.pdbx_strand_id
1 'polypeptide(L)' 'MRLTVRTLLAWIDGVLAPEDQQALGEKVAASGVAPALVERTRAVVGHQGLSAPSPVGRGLADDPNTAAEFLDNVLDAE' A
#
# COMPACT_ATOMS: atom_id res chain seq x y z
N MET A 1 -2.34 -9.56 12.70
CA MET A 1 -2.07 -9.15 11.30
C MET A 1 -0.61 -9.29 10.87
N ARG A 2 -0.37 -9.53 9.58
CA ARG A 2 0.95 -9.46 8.93
C ARG A 2 1.20 -8.05 8.37
N LEU A 3 2.44 -7.57 8.48
CA LEU A 3 2.87 -6.32 7.85
C LEU A 3 3.27 -6.62 6.40
N THR A 4 2.42 -6.22 5.45
CA THR A 4 2.64 -6.32 4.01
C THR A 4 2.36 -4.97 3.38
N VAL A 5 2.75 -4.76 2.11
CA VAL A 5 2.45 -3.49 1.41
C VAL A 5 0.94 -3.21 1.41
N ARG A 6 0.12 -4.23 1.15
CA ARG A 6 -1.34 -4.11 1.14
C ARG A 6 -1.91 -3.68 2.48
N THR A 7 -1.53 -4.35 3.57
CA THR A 7 -2.05 -4.01 4.90
C THR A 7 -1.54 -2.64 5.35
N LEU A 8 -0.31 -2.27 4.96
CA LEU A 8 0.23 -0.93 5.19
C LEU A 8 -0.57 0.16 4.46
N LEU A 9 -0.95 -0.06 3.20
CA LEU A 9 -1.79 0.89 2.44
C LEU A 9 -3.19 1.02 3.07
N ALA A 10 -3.84 -0.09 3.40
CA ALA A 10 -5.13 -0.08 4.09
C ALA A 10 -5.09 0.66 5.44
N TRP A 11 -3.97 0.57 6.16
CA TRP A 11 -3.73 1.33 7.39
C TRP A 11 -3.51 2.81 7.14
N ILE A 12 -2.76 3.19 6.10
CA ILE A 12 -2.56 4.59 5.69
C ILE A 12 -3.92 5.25 5.38
N ASP A 13 -4.81 4.52 4.72
CA ASP A 13 -6.14 4.97 4.31
C ASP A 13 -7.20 4.86 5.43
N GLY A 14 -6.87 4.20 6.55
CA GLY A 14 -7.75 4.10 7.72
C GLY A 14 -8.98 3.22 7.51
N VAL A 15 -8.91 2.22 6.62
CA VAL A 15 -10.04 1.34 6.27
C VAL A 15 -10.07 0.01 7.05
N LEU A 16 -9.11 -0.20 7.95
CA LEU A 16 -9.06 -1.38 8.81
C LEU A 16 -10.02 -1.26 10.00
N ALA A 17 -10.37 -2.40 10.61
CA ALA A 17 -11.04 -2.41 11.90
C ALA A 17 -10.16 -1.73 12.97
N PRO A 18 -10.74 -1.13 14.03
CA PRO A 18 -9.97 -0.39 15.03
C PRO A 18 -8.84 -1.19 15.69
N GLU A 19 -9.10 -2.47 15.99
CA GLU A 19 -8.12 -3.38 16.60
C GLU A 19 -6.93 -3.66 15.66
N ASP A 20 -7.23 -3.87 14.38
CA ASP A 20 -6.25 -4.08 13.31
C ASP A 20 -5.44 -2.80 13.03
N GLN A 21 -6.09 -1.64 13.09
CA GLN A 21 -5.46 -0.34 12.93
C GLN A 21 -4.40 -0.11 14.02
N GLN A 22 -4.70 -0.46 15.27
CA GLN A 22 -3.77 -0.37 16.39
C GLN A 22 -2.64 -1.39 16.27
N ALA A 23 -2.98 -2.67 16.08
CA ALA A 23 -2.00 -3.75 16.00
C ALA A 23 -0.99 -3.56 14.85
N LEU A 24 -1.44 -3.01 13.72
CA LEU A 24 -0.56 -2.72 12.60
C LEU A 24 0.27 -1.45 12.83
N GLY A 25 -0.27 -0.44 13.50
CA GLY A 25 0.49 0.75 13.91
C GLY A 25 1.70 0.41 14.78
N GLU A 26 1.54 -0.51 15.74
CA GLU A 26 2.64 -1.01 16.57
C GLU A 26 3.72 -1.71 15.72
N LYS A 27 3.31 -2.52 14.73
CA LYS A 27 4.23 -3.20 13.81
C LYS A 27 4.97 -2.24 12.90
N VAL A 28 4.31 -1.17 12.45
CA VAL A 28 4.93 -0.10 11.67
C VAL A 28 6.00 0.60 12.50
N ALA A 29 5.68 0.96 13.75
CA ALA A 29 6.63 1.61 14.66
C ALA A 29 7.83 0.72 15.00
N ALA A 30 7.61 -0.59 15.16
CA ALA A 30 8.67 -1.56 15.46
C ALA A 30 9.53 -1.95 14.23
N SER A 31 9.10 -1.61 13.01
CA SER A 31 9.80 -1.96 11.78
C SER A 31 10.89 -0.94 11.45
N GLY A 32 12.08 -1.43 11.11
CA GLY A 32 13.18 -0.55 10.65
C GLY A 32 12.95 0.09 9.28
N VAL A 33 11.98 -0.41 8.49
CA VAL A 33 11.74 0.04 7.09
C VAL A 33 10.37 0.64 6.87
N ALA A 34 9.36 0.25 7.64
CA ALA A 34 7.97 0.66 7.40
C ALA A 34 7.74 2.18 7.53
N PRO A 35 8.30 2.89 8.53
CA PRO A 35 8.09 4.34 8.65
C PRO A 35 8.57 5.10 7.41
N ALA A 36 9.73 4.73 6.85
CA ALA A 36 10.24 5.33 5.62
C ALA A 36 9.35 5.05 4.41
N LEU A 37 8.75 3.86 4.33
CA LEU A 37 7.78 3.51 3.28
C LEU A 37 6.50 4.34 3.41
N VAL A 38 6.00 4.56 4.63
CA VAL A 38 4.82 5.41 4.89
C VAL A 38 5.09 6.84 4.44
N GLU A 39 6.21 7.43 4.86
CA GLU A 39 6.58 8.79 4.49
C GLU A 39 6.69 8.96 2.97
N ARG A 40 7.42 8.06 2.30
CA ARG A 40 7.56 8.08 0.84
C ARG A 40 6.20 7.94 0.14
N THR A 41 5.33 7.07 0.62
CA THR A 41 3.99 6.88 0.04
C THR A 41 3.15 8.14 0.17
N ARG A 42 3.10 8.75 1.37
CA ARG A 42 2.37 10.01 1.61
C ARG A 42 2.91 11.16 0.75
N ALA A 43 4.23 11.25 0.60
CA ALA A 43 4.87 12.27 -0.24
C ALA A 43 4.49 12.13 -1.72
N VAL A 44 4.44 10.90 -2.24
CA VAL A 44 4.05 10.64 -3.63
C VAL A 44 2.55 10.91 -3.82
N VAL A 45 1.67 10.34 -2.99
CA VAL A 45 0.21 10.51 -3.14
C VAL A 45 -0.22 11.98 -2.99
N GLY A 46 0.45 12.76 -2.13
CA GLY A 46 0.16 14.19 -1.95
C GLY A 46 0.71 15.11 -3.05
N HIS A 47 1.48 14.58 -4.01
CA HIS A 47 2.15 15.39 -5.03
C HIS A 47 1.15 15.82 -6.13
N GLN A 48 0.62 17.04 -6.03
CA GLN A 48 -0.38 17.60 -6.94
C GLN A 48 0.05 17.68 -8.42
N GLY A 49 1.35 17.65 -8.71
CA GLY A 49 1.88 17.64 -10.07
C GLY A 49 1.95 16.27 -10.74
N LEU A 50 1.52 15.19 -10.07
CA LEU A 50 1.49 13.86 -10.69
C LEU A 50 0.34 13.78 -11.70
N SER A 51 0.70 13.54 -12.95
CA SER A 51 -0.27 13.21 -13.99
C SER A 51 -0.72 11.75 -13.86
N ALA A 52 -1.91 11.43 -14.34
CA ALA A 52 -2.35 10.05 -14.44
C ALA A 52 -1.36 9.22 -15.27
N PRO A 53 -1.03 7.98 -14.86
CA PRO A 53 -0.19 7.10 -15.67
C PRO A 53 -0.88 6.77 -17.01
N SER A 54 -0.08 6.40 -18.00
CA SER A 54 -0.60 5.92 -19.29
C SER A 54 -1.47 4.68 -19.06
N PRO A 55 -2.66 4.58 -19.69
CA PRO A 55 -3.50 3.38 -19.58
C PRO A 55 -2.85 2.15 -20.23
N VAL A 56 -1.84 2.37 -21.09
CA VAL A 56 -1.01 1.32 -21.67
C VAL A 56 0.41 1.51 -21.18
N GLY A 57 0.89 0.58 -20.36
CA GLY A 57 2.28 0.49 -19.92
C GLY A 57 2.83 -0.92 -20.14
N ARG A 58 4.15 -1.10 -19.99
CA ARG A 58 4.82 -2.40 -20.16
C ARG A 58 5.65 -2.72 -18.93
N GLY A 59 5.52 -3.96 -18.45
CA GLY A 59 6.26 -4.46 -17.29
C GLY A 59 5.52 -4.25 -15.98
N LEU A 60 6.09 -4.81 -14.91
CA LEU A 60 5.43 -5.03 -13.62
C LEU A 60 4.93 -3.75 -12.92
N ALA A 61 5.57 -2.59 -13.19
CA ALA A 61 5.26 -1.33 -12.54
C ALA A 61 4.38 -0.39 -13.39
N ASP A 62 4.46 -0.51 -14.72
CA ASP A 62 3.77 0.39 -15.65
C ASP A 62 2.46 -0.21 -16.18
N ASP A 63 2.28 -1.53 -16.11
CA ASP A 63 1.00 -2.17 -16.47
C ASP A 63 0.00 -2.07 -15.31
N PRO A 64 -1.14 -1.36 -15.48
CA PRO A 64 -2.12 -1.18 -14.42
C PRO A 64 -2.75 -2.48 -13.93
N ASN A 65 -2.90 -3.48 -14.80
CA ASN A 65 -3.50 -4.76 -14.43
C ASN A 65 -2.58 -5.56 -13.50
N THR A 66 -1.29 -5.60 -13.83
CA THR A 66 -0.28 -6.24 -12.99
C THR A 66 -0.15 -5.56 -11.62
N ALA A 67 -0.18 -4.23 -11.57
CA ALA A 67 -0.20 -3.48 -10.32
C ALA A 67 -1.47 -3.77 -9.50
N ALA A 68 -2.63 -3.84 -10.16
CA ALA A 68 -3.90 -4.18 -9.53
C ALA A 68 -3.88 -5.60 -8.94
N GLU A 69 -3.39 -6.59 -9.68
CA GLU A 69 -3.24 -7.98 -9.21
C GLU A 69 -2.33 -8.07 -7.97
N PHE A 70 -1.20 -7.36 -7.97
CA PHE A 70 -0.30 -7.34 -6.81
C PHE A 70 -0.98 -6.71 -5.58
N LEU A 71 -1.78 -5.67 -5.79
CA LEU A 71 -2.48 -4.96 -4.72
C LEU A 71 -3.80 -5.63 -4.32
N ASP A 72 -4.36 -6.52 -5.13
CA ASP A 72 -5.67 -7.13 -4.91
C ASP A 72 -5.73 -7.88 -3.58
N ASN A 73 -6.80 -7.65 -2.83
CA ASN A 73 -7.01 -8.19 -1.49
C ASN A 73 -7.75 -9.53 -1.49
N VAL A 74 -8.12 -10.06 -2.65
CA VAL A 74 -8.62 -11.44 -2.74
C VAL A 74 -7.49 -12.39 -2.39
N LEU A 75 -7.52 -12.89 -1.15
CA LEU A 75 -6.81 -14.10 -0.79
C LEU A 75 -7.65 -15.23 -1.39
N ASP A 76 -7.21 -15.78 -2.52
CA ASP A 76 -7.80 -17.03 -3.02
C ASP A 76 -7.75 -18.04 -1.87
N ALA A 77 -8.89 -18.66 -1.61
CA ALA A 77 -9.02 -19.70 -0.61
C ALA A 77 -8.31 -20.96 -1.12
N GLU A 78 -7.03 -21.09 -0.81
CA GLU A 78 -6.40 -22.41 -0.71
C GLU A 78 -6.81 -23.11 0.59
#